data_AF-A0A166BW72-F1
#
_entry.id   AF-A0A166BW72-F1
#
_cell.length_a   1.000
_cell.length_b   1.000
_cell.length_c   1.000
_cell.angle_alpha   90.00
_cell.angle_beta   90.00
_cell.angle_gamma   90.00
#
_symmetry.space_group_name_H-M   'P 1'
#
loop_
_entity.id
_entity.type
_entity.pdbx_description
1 polymer ?
#
loop_
_entity_poly.entity_id
_entity_poly.type
_entity_poly.pdbx_seq_one_letter_code
_entity_poly.pdbx_strand_id
1 'polypeptide(L)'
;MSLPPINPDRTASGIIVDPRTLDRVVPPTKRADGSVRKEIKIRPGFTPQEDVSRFRGTRQQQFERTQLPKGHILGWVPPSSETNPKKKAETTGPSGAPLSKSAKKREKAKEKKKEEKERIIKDSWEDDDD
;
A
#
# COMPACT_ATOMS: atom_id res chain seq x y z
N MET A 1 -9.74 15.00 13.23
CA MET A 1 -10.62 13.92 12.75
C MET A 1 -10.87 14.16 11.27
N SER A 2 -10.63 13.19 10.40
CA SER A 2 -10.86 13.35 8.96
C SER A 2 -12.35 13.55 8.69
N LEU A 3 -12.70 14.43 7.74
CA LEU A 3 -14.08 14.61 7.33
C LEU A 3 -14.63 13.27 6.80
N PRO A 4 -15.91 12.94 7.08
CA PRO A 4 -16.51 11.73 6.56
C PRO A 4 -16.64 11.80 5.03
N PRO A 5 -16.50 10.68 4.32
CA PRO A 5 -16.52 10.65 2.86
C PRO A 5 -17.89 11.11 2.32
N ILE A 6 -17.88 11.90 1.25
CA ILE A 6 -19.09 12.39 0.56
C ILE A 6 -19.93 11.22 0.02
N ASN A 7 -19.24 10.18 -0.47
CA ASN A 7 -19.85 8.93 -0.88
C ASN A 7 -19.40 7.85 0.10
N PRO A 8 -20.23 7.52 1.10
CA PRO A 8 -19.88 6.47 2.05
C PRO A 8 -19.95 5.10 1.39
N ASP A 9 -19.02 4.22 1.77
CA ASP A 9 -19.00 2.83 1.32
C ASP A 9 -20.22 2.07 1.85
N ARG A 10 -20.77 1.19 1.00
CA ARG A 10 -21.90 0.32 1.36
C ARG A 10 -21.39 -1.05 1.79
N THR A 11 -21.95 -1.59 2.86
CA THR A 11 -21.74 -3.00 3.20
C THR A 11 -22.50 -3.92 2.23
N ALA A 12 -22.27 -5.24 2.32
CA ALA A 12 -22.96 -6.22 1.48
C ALA A 12 -24.48 -6.17 1.64
N SER A 13 -24.95 -5.90 2.87
CA SER A 13 -26.36 -5.67 3.18
C SER A 13 -26.88 -4.26 2.81
N GLY A 14 -26.06 -3.43 2.16
CA GLY A 14 -26.43 -2.10 1.72
C GLY A 14 -26.48 -1.04 2.84
N ILE A 15 -25.86 -1.32 3.99
CA ILE A 15 -25.81 -0.40 5.13
C ILE A 15 -24.74 0.66 4.88
N ILE A 16 -25.07 1.89 5.25
CA ILE A 16 -24.21 3.06 5.19
C ILE A 16 -24.10 3.69 6.58
N VAL A 17 -22.96 4.31 6.86
CA VAL A 17 -22.81 5.23 7.99
C VAL A 17 -23.10 6.65 7.48
N ASP A 18 -24.13 7.30 8.01
CA ASP A 18 -24.47 8.67 7.62
C ASP A 18 -23.37 9.64 8.11
N PRO A 19 -22.74 10.43 7.22
CA PRO A 19 -21.68 11.36 7.58
C PRO A 19 -22.10 12.44 8.59
N ARG A 20 -23.40 12.77 8.68
CA ARG A 20 -23.90 13.84 9.56
C ARG A 20 -24.27 13.32 10.94
N THR A 21 -25.07 12.27 10.98
CA THR A 21 -25.61 11.71 12.23
C THR A 21 -24.73 10.61 12.82
N LEU A 22 -23.80 10.07 12.03
CA LEU A 22 -22.98 8.89 12.37
C LEU A 22 -23.82 7.62 12.64
N ASP A 23 -25.11 7.66 12.30
CA ASP A 23 -26.03 6.53 12.43
C ASP A 23 -25.80 5.51 11.30
N ARG A 24 -26.08 4.23 11.60
CA ARG A 24 -26.13 3.17 10.59
C ARG A 24 -27.52 3.09 9.98
N VAL A 25 -27.60 3.32 8.67
CA VAL A 25 -28.87 3.45 7.95
C VAL A 25 -28.82 2.72 6.60
N VAL A 26 -29.97 2.20 6.17
CA VAL A 26 -30.18 1.78 4.78
C VAL A 26 -30.73 2.98 4.02
N PRO A 27 -30.03 3.45 2.98
CA PRO A 27 -30.41 4.68 2.28
C PRO A 27 -31.76 4.52 1.55
N PRO A 28 -32.49 5.64 1.34
CA PRO A 28 -33.71 5.63 0.54
C PRO A 28 -33.42 5.21 -0.91
N THR A 29 -34.26 4.35 -1.48
CA THR A 29 -34.14 3.86 -2.86
C THR A 29 -35.34 4.27 -3.70
N LYS A 30 -35.13 4.45 -5.00
CA LYS A 30 -36.22 4.75 -5.94
C LYS A 30 -36.92 3.46 -6.34
N ARG A 31 -38.24 3.47 -6.34
CA ARG A 31 -39.07 2.40 -6.91
C ARG A 31 -39.09 2.54 -8.45
N ALA A 32 -39.62 1.52 -9.13
CA ALA A 32 -39.73 1.51 -10.58
C ALA A 32 -40.64 2.63 -11.12
N ASP A 33 -41.67 3.00 -10.36
CA ASP A 33 -42.57 4.13 -10.60
C ASP A 33 -41.95 5.50 -10.28
N GLY A 34 -40.71 5.54 -9.76
CA GLY A 34 -40.00 6.78 -9.41
C GLY A 34 -40.25 7.29 -7.99
N SER A 35 -41.26 6.78 -7.28
CA SER A 35 -41.46 7.12 -5.86
C SER A 35 -40.31 6.61 -4.99
N VAL A 36 -40.06 7.26 -3.86
CA VAL A 36 -38.92 6.95 -2.98
C VAL A 36 -39.36 6.06 -1.82
N ARG A 37 -38.56 5.03 -1.52
CA ARG A 37 -38.69 4.21 -0.30
C ARG A 37 -38.06 4.97 0.86
N LYS A 38 -38.71 4.91 2.02
CA LYS A 38 -38.18 5.53 3.25
C LYS A 38 -36.84 4.90 3.63
N GLU A 39 -36.01 5.71 4.26
CA GLU A 39 -34.79 5.28 4.93
C GLU A 39 -35.12 4.35 6.11
N ILE A 40 -34.25 3.37 6.36
CA ILE A 40 -34.41 2.41 7.48
C ILE A 40 -33.23 2.56 8.43
N LYS A 41 -33.53 2.98 9.67
CA LYS A 41 -32.52 3.06 10.74
C LYS A 41 -32.25 1.69 11.33
N ILE A 42 -30.98 1.43 11.63
CA ILE A 42 -30.53 0.15 12.18
C ILE A 42 -30.23 0.33 13.66
N ARG A 43 -30.62 -0.65 14.46
CA ARG A 43 -30.34 -0.64 15.91
C ARG A 43 -28.82 -0.61 16.15
N PRO A 44 -28.32 0.24 17.08
CA PRO A 44 -26.90 0.24 17.42
C PRO A 44 -26.46 -1.16 17.88
N GLY A 45 -25.33 -1.62 17.35
CA GLY A 45 -24.77 -2.96 17.61
C GLY A 45 -25.38 -4.11 16.80
N PHE A 46 -26.45 -3.91 16.02
CA PHE A 46 -26.99 -4.96 15.15
C PHE A 46 -26.18 -5.08 13.85
N THR A 47 -25.66 -6.27 13.56
CA THR A 47 -24.98 -6.60 12.31
C THR A 47 -25.72 -7.74 11.62
N PRO A 48 -26.21 -7.56 10.38
CA PRO A 48 -26.88 -8.63 9.66
C PRO A 48 -25.91 -9.75 9.29
N GLN A 49 -26.44 -10.95 9.05
CA GLN A 49 -25.65 -12.16 8.78
C GLN A 49 -24.69 -11.99 7.59
N GLU A 50 -25.11 -11.27 6.54
CA GLU A 50 -24.30 -10.98 5.35
C GLU A 50 -23.04 -10.16 5.67
N ASP A 51 -23.09 -9.33 6.71
CA ASP A 51 -21.98 -8.50 7.13
C ASP A 51 -21.12 -9.17 8.22
N VAL A 52 -21.53 -10.35 8.72
CA VAL A 52 -20.74 -11.10 9.72
C VAL A 52 -19.53 -11.70 9.02
N SER A 53 -18.36 -11.11 9.26
CA SER A 53 -17.11 -11.61 8.70
C SER A 53 -16.73 -12.95 9.32
N ARG A 54 -16.31 -13.89 8.46
CA ARG A 54 -15.68 -15.14 8.91
C ARG A 54 -14.35 -14.79 9.56
N PHE A 55 -13.94 -15.55 10.58
CA PHE A 55 -12.65 -15.33 11.22
C PHE A 55 -11.52 -15.35 10.19
N ARG A 56 -10.77 -14.24 10.13
CA ARG A 56 -9.56 -14.10 9.32
C ARG A 56 -8.37 -13.91 10.25
N GLY A 57 -7.36 -14.77 10.13
CA GLY A 57 -6.13 -14.64 10.91
C GLY A 57 -5.36 -13.36 10.57
N THR A 58 -4.53 -12.87 11.49
CA THR A 58 -3.75 -11.64 11.33
C THR A 58 -2.92 -11.62 10.05
N ARG A 59 -2.24 -12.73 9.72
CA ARG A 59 -1.45 -12.88 8.48
C ARG A 59 -2.33 -12.79 7.23
N GLN A 60 -3.55 -13.33 7.26
CA GLN A 60 -4.48 -13.27 6.12
C GLN A 60 -4.97 -11.84 5.90
N GLN A 61 -5.34 -11.11 6.96
CA GLN A 61 -5.77 -9.72 6.85
C GLN A 61 -4.64 -8.81 6.33
N GLN A 62 -3.41 -9.01 6.81
CA GLN A 62 -2.24 -8.27 6.32
C GLN A 62 -1.95 -8.54 4.85
N PHE A 63 -2.09 -9.80 4.43
CA PHE A 63 -1.94 -10.20 3.04
C PHE A 63 -3.01 -9.56 2.15
N GLU A 64 -4.29 -9.64 2.52
CA GLU A 64 -5.41 -9.02 1.77
C GLU A 64 -5.24 -7.50 1.61
N ARG A 65 -4.73 -6.81 2.64
CA ARG A 65 -4.45 -5.37 2.57
C ARG A 65 -3.30 -5.00 1.62
N THR A 66 -2.33 -5.90 1.49
CA THR A 66 -1.12 -5.67 0.69
C THR A 66 -1.22 -6.30 -0.71
N GLN A 67 -2.19 -7.19 -0.92
CA GLN A 67 -2.44 -7.83 -2.20
C GLN A 67 -2.77 -6.77 -3.25
N LEU A 68 -1.95 -6.73 -4.29
CA LEU A 68 -2.19 -5.93 -5.47
C LEU A 68 -3.32 -6.56 -6.30
N PRO A 69 -4.06 -5.77 -7.10
CA PRO A 69 -5.15 -6.28 -7.90
C PRO A 69 -4.69 -7.41 -8.83
N LYS A 70 -5.58 -8.37 -9.10
CA LYS A 70 -5.27 -9.52 -9.97
C LYS A 70 -4.83 -9.02 -11.36
N GLY A 71 -3.66 -9.47 -11.81
CA GLY A 71 -3.06 -9.03 -13.07
C GLY A 71 -2.12 -7.82 -12.95
N HIS A 72 -1.92 -7.28 -11.74
CA HIS A 72 -0.91 -6.26 -11.50
C HIS A 72 0.49 -6.87 -11.53
N ILE A 73 1.29 -6.47 -12.52
CA ILE A 73 2.68 -6.88 -12.66
C ILE A 73 3.53 -5.93 -11.80
N LEU A 74 4.33 -6.48 -10.88
CA LEU A 74 5.21 -5.69 -10.02
C LEU A 74 6.18 -4.87 -10.90
N GLY A 75 6.10 -3.54 -10.79
CA GLY A 75 6.93 -2.61 -11.58
C GLY A 75 6.30 -2.17 -12.91
N TRP A 76 5.10 -2.61 -13.25
CA TRP A 76 4.38 -2.13 -14.43
C TRP A 76 3.56 -0.88 -14.08
N VAL A 77 3.86 0.21 -14.78
CA VAL A 77 3.16 1.49 -14.68
C VAL A 77 2.35 1.67 -15.97
N PRO A 78 1.03 1.90 -15.92
CA PRO A 78 0.25 2.11 -17.13
C PRO A 78 0.67 3.44 -17.78
N PRO A 79 0.83 3.50 -19.12
CA PRO A 79 1.30 4.70 -19.82
C PRO A 79 0.38 5.92 -19.65
N SER A 80 -0.89 5.70 -19.26
CA SER A 80 -1.83 6.79 -18.93
C SER A 80 -1.52 7.51 -17.60
N SER A 81 -0.62 6.99 -16.77
CA SER A 81 -0.25 7.59 -15.48
C SER A 81 0.97 8.52 -15.55
N GLU A 82 1.58 8.68 -16.73
CA GLU A 82 2.74 9.56 -16.96
C GLU A 82 2.37 11.04 -17.21
N THR A 83 1.29 11.55 -16.64
CA THR A 83 0.94 12.97 -16.73
C THR A 83 1.07 13.67 -15.38
N ASN A 84 2.31 13.84 -14.92
CA ASN A 84 2.75 15.05 -14.20
C ASN A 84 4.28 15.05 -13.93
N PRO A 85 5.11 15.47 -14.90
CA PRO A 85 6.53 15.69 -14.66
C PRO A 85 6.74 17.09 -14.06
N LYS A 86 6.63 17.25 -12.73
CA LYS A 86 7.15 18.45 -12.06
C LYS A 86 7.83 18.13 -10.73
N LYS A 87 9.16 18.32 -10.78
CA LYS A 87 10.08 18.85 -9.75
C LYS A 87 11.03 17.84 -9.06
N LYS A 88 12.26 17.97 -9.57
CA LYS A 88 13.55 18.17 -8.87
C LYS A 88 14.48 16.96 -8.76
N ALA A 89 15.52 17.07 -9.59
CA ALA A 89 16.81 16.43 -9.53
C ALA A 89 17.47 16.57 -8.15
N GLU A 90 18.32 15.60 -7.79
CA GLU A 90 19.76 15.85 -7.60
C GLU A 90 20.53 14.54 -7.38
N THR A 91 21.72 14.48 -7.98
CA THR A 91 22.77 13.44 -7.94
C THR A 91 22.50 12.11 -8.64
N THR A 92 22.83 12.11 -9.93
CA THR A 92 22.86 10.98 -10.87
C THR A 92 24.05 10.05 -10.61
N GLY A 93 23.79 8.80 -10.23
CA GLY A 93 24.71 7.68 -10.50
C GLY A 93 24.67 7.30 -12.00
N PRO A 94 25.47 6.32 -12.46
CA PRO A 94 25.57 5.94 -13.88
C PRO A 94 24.26 5.46 -14.53
N SER A 95 23.16 5.36 -13.76
CA SER A 95 21.81 5.05 -14.23
C SER A 95 20.74 6.08 -13.81
N GLY A 96 21.12 7.30 -13.39
CA GLY A 96 20.19 8.41 -13.20
C GLY A 96 19.18 8.33 -12.03
N ALA A 97 19.27 7.33 -11.15
CA ALA A 97 18.40 7.21 -9.97
C ALA A 97 19.11 7.66 -8.67
N PRO A 98 18.41 8.34 -7.73
CA PRO A 98 19.00 8.72 -6.44
C PRO A 98 19.24 7.47 -5.57
N LEU A 99 20.50 7.22 -5.20
CA LEU A 99 20.90 6.09 -4.35
C LEU A 99 20.34 6.24 -2.93
N SER A 100 19.57 5.23 -2.48
CA SER A 100 19.02 5.17 -1.13
C SER A 100 20.14 5.10 -0.06
N LYS A 101 19.84 5.53 1.18
CA LYS A 101 20.79 5.47 2.30
C LYS A 101 21.37 4.06 2.53
N SER A 102 20.59 3.01 2.23
CA SER A 102 21.02 1.62 2.34
C SER A 102 21.93 1.18 1.19
N ALA A 103 21.77 1.73 -0.01
CA ALA A 103 22.67 1.48 -1.14
C ALA A 103 24.09 2.01 -0.86
N LYS A 104 24.20 3.26 -0.38
CA LYS A 104 25.49 3.86 0.00
C LYS A 104 26.21 3.10 1.12
N LYS A 105 25.47 2.52 2.07
CA LYS A 105 26.06 1.69 3.14
C LYS A 105 26.58 0.35 2.64
N ARG A 106 25.89 -0.27 1.66
CA ARG A 106 26.33 -1.53 1.02
C ARG A 106 27.54 -1.34 0.11
N GLU A 107 27.63 -0.22 -0.60
CA GLU A 107 28.81 0.10 -1.44
C GLU A 107 30.06 0.30 -0.57
N LYS A 108 29.96 1.11 0.49
CA LYS A 108 31.08 1.27 1.46
C LYS A 108 31.48 -0.05 2.13
N ALA A 109 30.53 -0.94 2.43
CA ALA A 109 30.84 -2.25 2.98
C ALA A 109 31.55 -3.16 1.96
N LYS A 110 31.21 -3.04 0.66
CA LYS A 110 31.89 -3.78 -0.41
C LYS A 110 33.30 -3.26 -0.67
N GLU A 111 33.50 -1.95 -0.63
CA GLU A 111 34.84 -1.34 -0.76
C GLU A 111 35.77 -1.78 0.37
N LYS A 112 35.31 -1.70 1.63
CA LYS A 112 36.09 -2.19 2.78
C LYS A 112 36.46 -3.67 2.66
N LYS A 113 35.51 -4.51 2.23
CA LYS A 113 35.75 -5.95 2.06
C LYS A 113 36.69 -6.25 0.89
N LYS A 114 36.70 -5.41 -0.15
CA LYS A 114 37.67 -5.52 -1.26
C LYS A 114 39.06 -5.11 -0.78
N GLU A 115 39.18 -4.01 -0.07
CA GLU A 115 40.45 -3.53 0.49
C GLU A 115 41.05 -4.54 1.47
N GLU A 116 40.22 -5.13 2.36
CA GLU A 116 40.65 -6.20 3.26
C GLU A 116 41.10 -7.44 2.49
N LYS A 117 40.39 -7.82 1.42
CA LYS A 117 40.79 -8.95 0.57
C LYS A 117 42.08 -8.67 -0.20
N GLU A 118 42.30 -7.44 -0.67
CA GLU A 118 43.53 -7.02 -1.34
C GLU A 118 44.72 -6.99 -0.37
N ARG A 119 44.50 -6.57 0.88
CA ARG A 119 45.53 -6.67 1.95
C ARG A 119 45.88 -8.12 2.25
N ILE A 120 44.89 -9.00 2.43
CA ILE A 120 45.13 -10.43 2.68
C ILE A 120 45.87 -11.07 1.49
N ILE A 121 45.51 -10.73 0.25
CA ILE A 121 46.21 -11.23 -0.93
C ILE A 121 47.66 -10.72 -0.97
N LYS A 122 47.89 -9.45 -0.59
CA LYS A 122 49.24 -8.88 -0.54
C LYS A 122 50.10 -9.53 0.55
N ASP A 123 49.57 -9.65 1.77
CA ASP A 123 50.28 -10.28 2.89
C ASP A 123 50.56 -11.77 2.59
N SER A 124 49.63 -12.48 1.95
CA SER A 124 49.84 -13.88 1.52
C SER A 124 50.85 -14.04 0.39
N TRP A 125 51.29 -12.96 -0.26
CA TRP A 125 52.30 -12.99 -1.34
C TRP A 125 53.66 -12.46 -0.86
N GLU A 126 53.72 -11.72 0.25
CA GLU A 126 54.97 -11.29 0.89
C GLU A 126 55.50 -12.29 1.94
N ASP A 127 54.68 -13.26 2.39
CA ASP A 127 55.04 -14.26 3.41
C ASP A 127 55.61 -15.58 2.82
N ASP A 128 55.73 -15.70 1.48
CA ASP A 128 56.20 -16.90 0.76
C ASP A 128 57.63 -16.72 0.18
N ASP A 129 58.33 -15.63 0.52
CA ASP A 129 59.68 -15.25 0.01
C ASP A 129 60.79 -15.26 1.10
N ASP A 130 60.59 -15.95 2.24
CA ASP A 130 61.60 -16.22 3.29
C ASP A 130 61.84 -17.73 3.50
#